data_AF-A0A437AK83-F1
#
_entry.id   AF-A0A437AK83-F1
#
_cell.length_a   1.000
_cell.length_b   1.000
_cell.length_c   1.000
_cell.angle_alpha   90.00
_cell.angle_beta   90.00
_cell.angle_gamma   90.00
#
_symmetry.space_group_name_H-M   'P 1'
#
loop_
_entity.id
_entity.type
_entity.pdbx_description
1 polymer ?
#
loop_
_entity_poly.entity_id
_entity_poly.type
_entity_poly.pdbx_seq_one_letter_code
_entity_poly.pdbx_strand_id
1 'polypeptide(L)'
;MLIEKKVKKILSMDSIKTIQKLSQANILTKPITIPHSSILKDTKHLKITVSQFNTVEELDNLLRQAVFMRTTEIKDVFEGEIVEVKEDGLVLRGRKGTLFVKTKPKGEVKDVIYIENEISEIIGRVERENDLECKRVCSLPKEVHRKKERFLEVSLNELDESFGEINFKVKNEVNQLVKGKEIIKGNVLILEAHRLKEEFIEFIKFKCENELCPVIFLEGENKLTGYKINQSEESEEKKVKKEKEEKIIF
;
A
#
# COMPACT_ATOMS: atom_id res chain seq x y z
N MET A 1 32.75 0.58 -4.14
CA MET A 1 33.16 -0.81 -4.42
C MET A 1 33.03 -1.78 -3.22
N LEU A 2 32.24 -1.46 -2.18
CA LEU A 2 32.10 -2.27 -0.95
C LEU A 2 30.67 -2.78 -0.67
N ILE A 3 29.70 -2.49 -1.53
CA ILE A 3 28.31 -2.93 -1.36
C ILE A 3 28.00 -4.20 -2.20
N GLU A 4 28.82 -4.53 -3.20
CA GLU A 4 28.55 -5.63 -4.13
C GLU A 4 29.00 -7.03 -3.66
N LYS A 5 29.75 -7.13 -2.54
CA LYS A 5 30.36 -8.41 -2.12
C LYS A 5 29.55 -9.26 -1.14
N LYS A 6 28.36 -8.82 -0.72
CA LYS A 6 27.59 -9.56 0.30
C LYS A 6 26.52 -10.50 -0.23
N VAL A 7 26.49 -10.76 -1.54
CA VAL A 7 25.41 -11.56 -2.12
C VAL A 7 25.90 -12.75 -2.94
N LYS A 8 26.69 -13.60 -2.30
CA LYS A 8 26.82 -14.99 -2.72
C LYS A 8 26.60 -15.88 -1.50
N LYS A 9 25.75 -16.89 -1.72
CA LYS A 9 25.54 -18.14 -0.97
C LYS A 9 24.31 -18.23 -0.05
N ILE A 10 23.58 -19.32 -0.32
CA ILE A 10 22.62 -20.08 0.52
C ILE A 10 21.28 -19.42 0.70
N LEU A 11 20.21 -20.06 0.21
CA LEU A 11 18.87 -19.62 0.56
C LEU A 11 17.86 -20.76 0.84
N SER A 12 17.76 -21.16 2.13
CA SER A 12 16.70 -21.99 2.78
C SER A 12 15.45 -21.14 3.13
N MET A 13 14.45 -21.62 3.88
CA MET A 13 13.26 -20.82 4.29
C MET A 13 13.56 -19.42 4.86
N ASP A 14 14.75 -19.19 5.44
CA ASP A 14 15.22 -17.89 5.95
C ASP A 14 15.37 -16.80 4.88
N SER A 15 15.37 -17.22 3.64
CA SER A 15 15.66 -16.44 2.44
C SER A 15 14.46 -15.75 1.90
N ILE A 16 13.34 -16.46 1.94
CA ILE A 16 12.03 -15.93 1.62
C ILE A 16 11.72 -14.83 2.63
N LYS A 17 11.97 -15.09 3.92
CA LYS A 17 11.83 -14.08 4.99
C LYS A 17 12.80 -12.91 4.79
N THR A 18 14.04 -13.17 4.38
CA THR A 18 15.02 -12.10 4.08
C THR A 18 14.61 -11.28 2.86
N ILE A 19 14.12 -11.91 1.78
CA ILE A 19 13.63 -11.23 0.57
C ILE A 19 12.38 -10.41 0.90
N GLN A 20 11.46 -10.94 1.71
CA GLN A 20 10.30 -10.20 2.21
C GLN A 20 10.73 -9.00 3.05
N LYS A 21 11.73 -9.15 3.93
CA LYS A 21 12.29 -8.03 4.72
C LYS A 21 12.99 -6.99 3.84
N LEU A 22 13.75 -7.42 2.82
CA LEU A 22 14.44 -6.53 1.90
C LEU A 22 13.48 -5.81 0.94
N SER A 23 12.39 -6.49 0.57
CA SER A 23 11.24 -5.91 -0.13
C SER A 23 10.56 -4.85 0.73
N GLN A 24 10.24 -5.17 2.00
CA GLN A 24 9.69 -4.21 2.96
C GLN A 24 10.62 -3.02 3.22
N ALA A 25 11.94 -3.22 3.13
CA ALA A 25 12.93 -2.17 3.25
C ALA A 25 13.20 -1.39 1.95
N ASN A 26 12.55 -1.75 0.83
CA ASN A 26 12.73 -1.10 -0.48
C ASN A 26 14.18 -1.09 -1.01
N ILE A 27 15.00 -2.08 -0.63
CA ILE A 27 16.44 -2.16 -0.96
C ILE A 27 16.66 -2.90 -2.30
N LEU A 28 15.65 -3.60 -2.80
CA LEU A 28 15.77 -4.45 -3.98
C LEU A 28 15.72 -3.62 -5.27
N THR A 29 16.79 -3.69 -6.05
CA THR A 29 16.96 -2.99 -7.33
C THR A 29 16.98 -3.93 -8.54
N LYS A 30 16.64 -5.21 -8.34
CA LYS A 30 16.64 -6.23 -9.39
C LYS A 30 15.35 -7.04 -9.33
N PRO A 31 14.82 -7.49 -10.49
CA PRO A 31 13.67 -8.39 -10.49
C PRO A 31 14.03 -9.71 -9.80
N ILE A 32 13.07 -10.31 -9.12
CA ILE A 32 13.25 -11.56 -8.38
C ILE A 32 12.41 -12.65 -9.05
N THR A 33 13.01 -13.78 -9.36
CA THR A 33 12.29 -14.92 -9.94
C THR A 33 11.85 -15.86 -8.84
N ILE A 34 10.55 -16.11 -8.78
CA ILE A 34 9.93 -17.02 -7.82
C ILE A 34 9.30 -18.21 -8.56
N PRO A 35 9.39 -19.42 -7.99
CA PRO A 35 8.81 -20.61 -8.61
C PRO A 35 7.29 -20.61 -8.49
N HIS A 36 6.74 -20.08 -7.39
CA HIS A 36 5.30 -20.00 -7.17
C HIS A 36 4.91 -18.80 -6.30
N SER A 37 3.81 -18.17 -6.66
CA SER A 37 3.11 -17.09 -5.92
C SER A 37 2.80 -17.43 -4.45
N SER A 38 2.71 -18.71 -4.09
CA SER A 38 2.53 -19.18 -2.71
C SER A 38 3.64 -18.74 -1.74
N ILE A 39 4.79 -18.28 -2.26
CA ILE A 39 5.90 -17.74 -1.47
C ILE A 39 5.58 -16.34 -0.91
N LEU A 40 4.64 -15.63 -1.54
CA LEU A 40 4.29 -14.25 -1.23
C LEU A 40 2.99 -14.13 -0.41
N LYS A 41 2.56 -15.18 0.28
CA LYS A 41 1.27 -15.26 1.01
C LYS A 41 1.02 -14.08 1.96
N ASP A 42 2.06 -13.59 2.63
CA ASP A 42 1.96 -12.54 3.65
C ASP A 42 2.28 -11.14 3.09
N THR A 43 2.58 -11.02 1.80
CA THR A 43 2.95 -9.75 1.16
C THR A 43 1.86 -9.28 0.22
N LYS A 44 1.33 -8.07 0.44
CA LYS A 44 0.45 -7.40 -0.52
C LYS A 44 1.25 -7.12 -1.80
N HIS A 45 0.72 -7.58 -2.93
CA HIS A 45 1.33 -7.40 -4.24
C HIS A 45 0.25 -7.17 -5.31
N LEU A 46 0.57 -6.35 -6.31
CA LEU A 46 -0.22 -6.21 -7.52
C LEU A 46 0.08 -7.38 -8.45
N LYS A 47 -0.95 -8.12 -8.87
CA LYS A 47 -0.79 -9.22 -9.83
C LYS A 47 -0.98 -8.69 -11.24
N ILE A 48 0.02 -8.94 -12.09
CA ILE A 48 -0.01 -8.60 -13.51
C ILE A 48 0.13 -9.90 -14.29
N THR A 49 -0.74 -10.13 -15.27
CA THR A 49 -0.60 -11.23 -16.22
C THR A 49 0.00 -10.70 -17.51
N VAL A 50 0.87 -11.46 -18.19
CA VAL A 50 1.49 -11.03 -19.46
C VAL A 50 0.45 -10.65 -20.53
N SER A 51 -0.76 -11.23 -20.48
CA SER A 51 -1.84 -10.89 -21.40
C SER A 51 -2.47 -9.50 -21.20
N GLN A 52 -2.15 -8.80 -20.12
CA GLN A 52 -2.73 -7.48 -19.79
C GLN A 52 -2.04 -6.32 -20.49
N PHE A 53 -0.89 -6.56 -21.13
CA PHE A 53 -0.14 -5.53 -21.84
C PHE A 53 0.42 -6.10 -23.15
N ASN A 54 0.37 -5.28 -24.18
CA ASN A 54 0.97 -5.53 -25.49
C ASN A 54 2.06 -4.51 -25.81
N THR A 55 2.08 -3.38 -25.09
CA THR A 55 3.08 -2.32 -25.26
C THR A 55 3.86 -2.06 -23.97
N VAL A 56 5.06 -1.49 -24.11
CA VAL A 56 5.90 -1.11 -22.97
C VAL A 56 5.23 -0.02 -22.13
N GLU A 57 4.45 0.86 -22.75
CA GLU A 57 3.74 1.92 -22.06
C GLU A 57 2.63 1.39 -21.14
N GLU A 58 1.87 0.40 -21.60
CA GLU A 58 0.88 -0.30 -20.77
C GLU A 58 1.54 -0.98 -19.56
N LEU A 59 2.68 -1.65 -19.78
CA LEU A 59 3.45 -2.24 -18.69
C LEU A 59 3.94 -1.17 -17.70
N ASP A 60 4.43 -0.03 -18.18
CA ASP A 60 4.85 1.09 -17.33
C ASP A 60 3.70 1.63 -16.47
N ASN A 61 2.51 1.78 -17.04
CA ASN A 61 1.32 2.24 -16.32
C ASN A 61 0.94 1.25 -15.21
N LEU A 62 0.93 -0.06 -15.52
CA LEU A 62 0.67 -1.11 -14.52
C LEU A 62 1.72 -1.11 -13.39
N LEU A 63 2.99 -0.87 -13.70
CA LEU A 63 4.03 -0.77 -12.68
C LEU A 63 3.84 0.48 -11.79
N ARG A 64 3.39 1.60 -12.37
CA ARG A 64 3.14 2.85 -11.62
C ARG A 64 1.97 2.74 -10.65
N GLN A 65 1.02 1.83 -10.86
CA GLN A 65 -0.04 1.51 -9.90
C GLN A 65 0.49 0.94 -8.58
N ALA A 66 1.68 0.32 -8.59
CA ALA A 66 2.30 -0.25 -7.40
C ALA A 66 3.26 0.71 -6.69
N VAL A 67 3.35 1.97 -7.10
CA VAL A 67 4.19 2.99 -6.46
C VAL A 67 3.30 4.07 -5.90
N PHE A 68 3.46 4.38 -4.62
CA PHE A 68 2.58 5.30 -3.90
C PHE A 68 3.37 6.51 -3.38
N MET A 69 2.82 7.69 -3.61
CA MET A 69 3.23 8.90 -2.92
C MET A 69 2.44 8.99 -1.61
N ARG A 70 3.15 9.05 -0.48
CA ARG A 70 2.53 9.30 0.82
C ARG A 70 2.59 10.79 1.12
N THR A 71 1.43 11.33 1.50
CA THR A 71 1.31 12.68 2.01
C THR A 71 0.58 12.67 3.35
N THR A 72 0.98 13.57 4.23
CA THR A 72 0.31 13.82 5.51
C THR A 72 -0.57 15.04 5.37
N GLU A 73 -1.86 14.88 5.59
CA GLU A 73 -2.81 15.98 5.64
C GLU A 73 -3.27 16.16 7.09
N ILE A 74 -3.12 17.36 7.63
CA ILE A 74 -3.65 17.72 8.95
C ILE A 74 -5.01 18.37 8.69
N LYS A 75 -6.07 17.73 9.18
CA LYS A 75 -7.43 18.27 9.09
C LYS A 75 -7.95 18.72 10.44
N ASP A 76 -8.66 19.83 10.42
CA ASP A 76 -9.44 20.29 11.56
C ASP A 76 -10.76 19.51 11.61
N VAL A 77 -10.96 18.84 12.73
CA VAL A 77 -12.16 18.04 12.99
C VAL A 77 -12.88 18.61 14.18
N PHE A 78 -14.19 18.80 14.05
CA PHE A 78 -15.05 19.21 15.14
C PHE A 78 -16.03 18.10 15.48
N GLU A 79 -16.07 17.70 16.76
CA GLU A 79 -16.98 16.67 17.26
C GLU A 79 -17.61 17.16 18.56
N GLY A 80 -18.93 17.15 18.64
CA GLY A 80 -19.61 17.61 19.86
C GLY A 80 -21.11 17.48 19.77
N GLU A 81 -21.74 17.61 20.93
CA GLU A 81 -23.19 17.68 21.02
C GLU A 81 -23.68 19.09 20.67
N ILE A 82 -24.69 19.20 19.82
CA ILE A 82 -25.32 20.46 19.45
C ILE A 82 -26.12 20.98 20.65
N VAL A 83 -25.73 22.13 21.16
CA VAL A 83 -26.44 22.85 22.22
C VAL A 83 -27.36 23.92 21.65
N GLU A 84 -26.91 24.58 20.57
CA GLU A 84 -27.62 25.68 19.94
C GLU A 84 -27.35 25.65 18.44
N VAL A 85 -28.42 25.84 17.65
CA VAL A 85 -28.35 26.00 16.20
C VAL A 85 -28.52 27.49 15.89
N LYS A 86 -27.53 28.09 15.24
CA LYS A 86 -27.57 29.48 14.76
C LYS A 86 -27.65 29.50 13.24
N GLU A 87 -28.03 30.64 12.67
CA GLU A 87 -28.15 30.82 11.22
C GLU A 87 -26.81 30.58 10.50
N ASP A 88 -25.68 30.90 11.15
CA ASP A 88 -24.33 30.85 10.59
C ASP A 88 -23.46 29.70 11.15
N GLY A 89 -24.01 28.84 12.02
CA GLY A 89 -23.24 27.77 12.62
C GLY A 89 -23.90 27.02 13.76
N LEU A 90 -23.11 26.17 14.41
CA LEU A 90 -23.55 25.32 15.53
C LEU A 90 -22.70 25.61 16.76
N VAL A 91 -23.34 25.68 17.93
CA VAL A 91 -22.64 25.67 19.22
C VAL A 91 -22.54 24.23 19.69
N LEU A 92 -21.32 23.72 19.73
CA LEU A 92 -21.02 22.34 20.10
C LEU A 92 -20.48 22.26 21.52
N ARG A 93 -20.85 21.20 22.24
CA ARG A 93 -20.40 20.89 23.60
C ARG A 93 -19.57 19.63 23.62
N GLY A 94 -18.41 19.72 24.27
CA GLY A 94 -17.59 18.59 24.72
C GLY A 94 -17.44 18.62 26.24
N ARG A 95 -16.69 17.68 26.79
CA ARG A 95 -16.46 17.60 28.25
C ARG A 95 -15.65 18.77 28.80
N LYS A 96 -14.71 19.31 28.01
CA LYS A 96 -13.84 20.43 28.43
C LYS A 96 -14.43 21.81 28.19
N GLY A 97 -15.52 21.94 27.42
CA GLY A 97 -16.12 23.23 27.13
C GLY A 97 -16.99 23.21 25.87
N THR A 98 -17.49 24.40 25.51
CA THR A 98 -18.29 24.64 24.31
C THR A 98 -17.51 25.45 23.27
N LEU A 99 -17.81 25.25 21.99
CA LEU A 99 -17.20 25.97 20.88
C LEU A 99 -18.24 26.27 19.81
N PHE A 100 -18.21 27.48 19.27
CA PHE A 100 -19.01 27.85 18.11
C PHE A 100 -18.26 27.48 16.81
N VAL A 101 -18.91 26.71 15.95
CA VAL A 101 -18.36 26.25 14.66
C VAL A 101 -19.23 26.80 13.54
N LYS A 102 -18.62 27.59 12.65
CA LYS A 102 -19.29 28.10 11.45
C LYS A 102 -19.45 26.96 10.44
N THR A 103 -20.68 26.54 10.20
CA THR A 103 -21.01 25.45 9.26
C THR A 103 -22.46 25.62 8.81
N LYS A 104 -22.83 24.97 7.70
CA LYS A 104 -24.25 24.83 7.36
C LYS A 104 -24.93 24.04 8.49
N PRO A 105 -25.99 24.58 9.11
CA PRO A 105 -26.65 23.92 10.23
C PRO A 105 -27.28 22.62 9.75
N LYS A 106 -26.92 21.51 10.40
CA LYS A 106 -27.43 20.18 10.11
C LYS A 106 -27.56 19.41 11.43
N GLY A 107 -28.74 18.87 11.69
CA GLY A 107 -29.07 18.20 12.95
C GLY A 107 -29.82 19.10 13.92
N GLU A 108 -30.23 18.49 15.03
CA GLU A 108 -31.05 19.10 16.08
C GLU A 108 -30.26 19.23 17.38
N VAL A 109 -30.79 20.01 18.31
CA VAL A 109 -30.24 20.08 19.67
C VAL A 109 -30.23 18.69 20.30
N LYS A 110 -29.17 18.36 21.05
CA LYS A 110 -28.83 17.02 21.60
C LYS A 110 -28.22 16.01 20.61
N ASP A 111 -28.13 16.33 19.31
CA ASP A 111 -27.36 15.50 18.37
C ASP A 111 -25.86 15.67 18.58
N VAL A 112 -25.13 14.55 18.57
CA VAL A 112 -23.68 14.53 18.42
C VAL A 112 -23.36 14.56 16.94
N ILE A 113 -22.62 15.57 16.51
CA ILE A 113 -22.21 15.77 15.13
C ILE A 113 -20.70 15.67 14.98
N TYR A 114 -20.27 15.14 13.84
CA TYR A 114 -18.90 15.17 13.36
C TYR A 114 -18.82 16.07 12.13
N ILE A 115 -17.90 17.02 12.15
CA ILE A 115 -17.66 17.97 11.07
C ILE A 115 -16.19 17.88 10.67
N GLU A 116 -15.96 17.60 9.39
CA GLU A 116 -14.64 17.60 8.76
C GLU A 116 -14.77 18.36 7.43
N ASN A 117 -14.13 19.54 7.35
CA ASN A 117 -14.30 20.47 6.22
C ASN A 117 -15.78 20.81 5.98
N GLU A 118 -16.32 20.54 4.79
CA GLU A 118 -17.72 20.77 4.43
C GLU A 118 -18.63 19.57 4.76
N ILE A 119 -18.05 18.45 5.19
CA ILE A 119 -18.79 17.22 5.47
C ILE A 119 -19.26 17.25 6.92
N SER A 120 -20.57 17.12 7.10
CA SER A 120 -21.22 17.02 8.41
C SER A 120 -22.04 15.74 8.51
N GLU A 121 -21.74 14.94 9.53
CA GLU A 121 -22.40 13.66 9.81
C GLU A 121 -22.94 13.62 11.24
N ILE A 122 -24.22 13.27 11.38
CA ILE A 122 -24.84 13.04 12.69
C ILE A 122 -24.41 11.66 13.18
N ILE A 123 -23.60 11.67 14.22
CA ILE A 123 -23.05 10.50 14.88
C ILE A 123 -24.16 9.80 15.68
N GLY A 124 -24.96 10.53 16.46
CA GLY A 124 -25.96 9.94 17.36
C GLY A 124 -26.45 10.95 18.39
N ARG A 125 -27.04 10.48 19.50
CA ARG A 125 -27.51 11.34 20.61
C ARG A 125 -26.88 10.92 21.94
N VAL A 126 -26.72 11.86 22.87
CA VAL A 126 -26.13 11.58 24.19
C VAL A 126 -27.11 10.85 25.12
N GLU A 127 -28.40 11.15 24.98
CA GLU A 127 -29.47 10.62 25.86
C GLU A 127 -30.32 9.55 25.16
N ARG A 128 -30.86 8.61 25.95
CA ARG A 128 -31.81 7.55 25.52
C ARG A 128 -33.26 7.94 25.81
N GLU A 129 -33.70 9.12 25.41
CA GLU A 129 -35.14 9.43 25.50
C GLU A 129 -35.85 8.78 24.30
N ASN A 130 -36.21 7.49 24.40
CA ASN A 130 -37.12 6.73 23.52
C ASN A 130 -37.29 7.25 22.08
N ASP A 131 -36.17 7.54 21.42
CA ASP A 131 -36.15 8.14 20.11
C ASP A 131 -35.91 7.02 19.10
N LEU A 132 -36.97 6.64 18.39
CA LEU A 132 -36.93 5.59 17.36
C LEU A 132 -36.07 6.01 16.15
N GLU A 133 -35.73 7.30 16.01
CA GLU A 133 -34.89 7.84 14.94
C GLU A 133 -33.40 7.90 15.33
N CYS A 134 -33.08 7.64 16.60
CA CYS A 134 -31.71 7.69 17.10
C CYS A 134 -30.86 6.55 16.51
N LYS A 135 -29.90 6.90 15.65
CA LYS A 135 -28.94 5.94 15.07
C LYS A 135 -28.12 5.19 16.12
N ARG A 136 -27.62 5.91 17.13
CA ARG A 136 -26.82 5.35 18.24
C ARG A 136 -26.71 6.30 19.42
N VAL A 137 -26.54 5.73 20.60
CA VAL A 137 -26.26 6.47 21.84
C VAL A 137 -24.76 6.69 21.96
N CYS A 138 -24.33 7.94 22.09
CA CYS A 138 -22.92 8.33 22.07
C CYS A 138 -22.50 9.02 23.37
N SER A 139 -21.24 8.85 23.76
CA SER A 139 -20.67 9.62 24.86
C SER A 139 -20.15 10.97 24.39
N LEU A 140 -20.24 11.99 25.25
CA LEU A 140 -19.65 13.30 24.96
C LEU A 140 -18.14 13.20 24.69
N PRO A 141 -17.65 13.81 23.59
CA PRO A 141 -16.23 13.86 23.26
C PRO A 141 -15.46 14.72 24.28
N LYS A 142 -14.17 14.45 24.44
CA LYS A 142 -13.33 15.17 25.43
C LYS A 142 -13.18 16.65 25.07
N GLU A 143 -12.86 16.91 23.81
CA GLU A 143 -12.64 18.25 23.24
C GLU A 143 -13.48 18.38 21.98
N VAL A 144 -13.96 19.60 21.71
CA VAL A 144 -14.80 19.86 20.53
C VAL A 144 -13.96 19.95 19.26
N HIS A 145 -12.77 20.54 19.34
CA HIS A 145 -11.87 20.70 18.20
C HIS A 145 -10.66 19.82 18.37
N ARG A 146 -10.32 19.06 17.34
CA ARG A 146 -9.11 18.25 17.29
C ARG A 146 -8.48 18.33 15.91
N LYS A 147 -7.15 18.43 15.89
CA LYS A 147 -6.36 18.21 14.67
C LYS A 147 -6.16 16.72 14.46
N LYS A 148 -6.63 16.21 13.32
CA LYS A 148 -6.50 14.81 12.94
C LYS A 148 -5.49 14.72 11.79
N GLU A 149 -4.38 14.06 12.06
CA GLU A 149 -3.42 13.69 11.02
C GLU A 149 -3.96 12.49 10.25
N ARG A 150 -4.05 12.63 8.92
CA ARG A 150 -4.42 11.57 8.00
C ARG A 150 -3.27 11.32 7.04
N PHE A 151 -2.85 10.07 6.96
CA PHE A 151 -1.95 9.61 5.91
C PHE A 151 -2.78 9.30 4.67
N LEU A 152 -2.46 9.97 3.57
CA LEU A 152 -3.01 9.69 2.26
C LEU A 152 -1.92 9.03 1.42
N GLU A 153 -2.26 7.90 0.81
CA GLU A 153 -1.40 7.21 -0.13
C GLU A 153 -2.10 7.26 -1.48
N VAL A 154 -1.46 7.89 -2.47
CA VAL A 154 -1.99 8.02 -3.83
C VAL A 154 -1.03 7.31 -4.76
N SER A 155 -1.54 6.45 -5.65
CA SER A 155 -0.68 5.76 -6.62
C SER A 155 -0.15 6.74 -7.67
N LEU A 156 1.03 6.50 -8.22
CA LEU A 156 1.56 7.36 -9.29
C LEU A 156 0.67 7.33 -10.53
N ASN A 157 0.02 6.20 -10.81
CA ASN A 157 -0.93 6.08 -11.91
C ASN A 157 -2.17 6.96 -11.70
N GLU A 158 -2.74 7.02 -10.49
CA GLU A 158 -3.86 7.93 -10.18
C GLU A 158 -3.47 9.41 -10.34
N LEU A 159 -2.23 9.75 -9.98
CA LEU A 159 -1.71 11.10 -10.22
C LEU A 159 -1.64 11.39 -11.72
N ASP A 160 -1.08 10.47 -12.52
CA ASP A 160 -1.00 10.65 -13.97
C ASP A 160 -2.39 10.85 -14.60
N GLU A 161 -3.37 10.03 -14.21
CA GLU A 161 -4.76 10.14 -14.68
C GLU A 161 -5.41 11.46 -14.26
N SER A 162 -5.05 11.99 -13.09
CA SER A 162 -5.57 13.28 -12.60
C SER A 162 -5.07 14.47 -13.40
N PHE A 163 -3.90 14.38 -14.03
CA PHE A 163 -3.35 15.44 -14.91
C PHE A 163 -3.88 15.36 -16.34
N GLY A 164 -4.55 14.27 -16.74
CA GLY A 164 -5.20 14.11 -18.04
C GLY A 164 -4.83 12.79 -18.74
N GLU A 165 -4.77 12.81 -20.07
CA GLU A 165 -4.36 11.64 -20.84
C GLU A 165 -2.89 11.28 -20.54
N ILE A 166 -2.69 10.02 -20.13
CA ILE A 166 -1.37 9.52 -19.76
C ILE A 166 -0.44 9.63 -20.97
N ASN A 167 0.58 10.47 -20.84
CA ASN A 167 1.60 10.66 -21.85
C ASN A 167 2.96 10.90 -21.19
N PHE A 168 4.03 10.87 -21.98
CA PHE A 168 5.40 11.05 -21.48
C PHE A 168 5.63 12.39 -20.75
N LYS A 169 4.94 13.47 -21.17
CA LYS A 169 5.07 14.79 -20.53
C LYS A 169 4.46 14.78 -19.13
N VAL A 170 3.23 14.28 -19.01
CA VAL A 170 2.52 14.13 -17.73
C VAL A 170 3.35 13.28 -16.77
N LYS A 171 3.86 12.13 -17.23
CA LYS A 171 4.72 11.27 -16.39
C LYS A 171 5.95 12.02 -15.88
N ASN A 172 6.58 12.84 -16.71
CA ASN A 172 7.73 13.64 -16.28
C ASN A 172 7.35 14.73 -15.27
N GLU A 173 6.23 15.41 -15.47
CA GLU A 173 5.73 16.40 -14.52
C GLU A 173 5.42 15.74 -13.16
N VAL A 174 4.72 14.61 -13.16
CA VAL A 174 4.44 13.83 -11.95
C VAL A 174 5.73 13.38 -11.27
N ASN A 175 6.73 12.90 -12.04
CA ASN A 175 8.03 12.50 -11.48
C ASN A 175 8.75 13.69 -10.81
N GLN A 176 8.63 14.92 -11.34
CA GLN A 176 9.18 16.11 -10.69
C GLN A 176 8.40 16.49 -9.42
N LEU A 177 7.07 16.38 -9.43
CA LEU A 177 6.21 16.67 -8.27
C LEU A 177 6.41 15.70 -7.10
N VAL A 178 6.82 14.47 -7.42
CA VAL A 178 7.10 13.40 -6.48
C VAL A 178 8.49 13.52 -5.87
N LYS A 179 9.41 14.21 -6.56
CA LYS A 179 10.79 14.35 -6.12
C LYS A 179 10.86 15.05 -4.75
N GLY A 180 11.45 14.38 -3.77
CA GLY A 180 11.58 14.88 -2.40
C GLY A 180 10.39 14.60 -1.48
N LYS A 181 9.36 13.90 -1.95
CA LYS A 181 8.25 13.39 -1.12
C LYS A 181 8.52 11.96 -0.66
N GLU A 182 7.78 11.51 0.35
CA GLU A 182 7.85 10.12 0.82
C GLU A 182 7.21 9.19 -0.22
N ILE A 183 8.02 8.27 -0.76
CA ILE A 183 7.58 7.28 -1.74
C ILE A 183 7.64 5.88 -1.15
N ILE A 184 6.52 5.18 -1.29
CA ILE A 184 6.36 3.79 -0.91
C ILE A 184 6.38 2.95 -2.19
N LYS A 185 7.41 2.12 -2.32
CA LYS A 185 7.50 1.15 -3.40
C LYS A 185 6.72 -0.09 -2.97
N GLY A 186 5.67 -0.42 -3.71
CA GLY A 186 4.91 -1.64 -3.52
C GLY A 186 5.58 -2.84 -4.18
N ASN A 187 4.90 -3.98 -4.10
CA ASN A 187 5.32 -5.22 -4.73
C ASN A 187 4.46 -5.49 -5.96
N VAL A 188 5.09 -5.92 -7.05
CA VAL A 188 4.44 -6.38 -8.27
C VAL A 188 4.79 -7.84 -8.49
N LEU A 189 3.81 -8.66 -8.82
CA LEU A 189 4.00 -10.04 -9.23
C LEU A 189 3.55 -10.19 -10.68
N ILE A 190 4.49 -10.46 -11.58
CA ILE A 190 4.19 -10.79 -12.97
C ILE A 190 4.03 -12.31 -13.07
N LEU A 191 2.81 -12.75 -13.36
CA LEU A 191 2.46 -14.14 -13.58
C LEU A 191 2.89 -14.57 -14.98
N GLU A 192 3.15 -15.85 -15.16
CA GLU A 192 3.54 -16.43 -16.46
C GLU A 192 4.74 -15.72 -17.11
N ALA A 193 5.75 -15.37 -16.31
CA ALA A 193 6.87 -14.57 -16.78
C ALA A 193 7.60 -15.23 -17.97
N HIS A 194 7.54 -16.56 -18.11
CA HIS A 194 8.04 -17.32 -19.28
C HIS A 194 7.48 -16.87 -20.63
N ARG A 195 6.36 -16.14 -20.66
CA ARG A 195 5.76 -15.57 -21.87
C ARG A 195 6.26 -14.17 -22.20
N LEU A 196 7.06 -13.55 -21.33
CA LEU A 196 7.61 -12.22 -21.57
C LEU A 196 8.57 -12.24 -22.76
N LYS A 197 8.29 -11.37 -23.74
CA LYS A 197 9.22 -11.08 -24.82
C LYS A 197 10.44 -10.31 -24.31
N GLU A 198 11.53 -10.34 -25.07
CA GLU A 198 12.79 -9.71 -24.71
C GLU A 198 12.67 -8.18 -24.50
N GLU A 199 11.82 -7.51 -25.29
CA GLU A 199 11.54 -6.07 -25.16
C GLU A 199 11.05 -5.68 -23.76
N PHE A 200 10.13 -6.46 -23.17
CA PHE A 200 9.61 -6.21 -21.83
C PHE A 200 10.64 -6.54 -20.75
N ILE A 201 11.48 -7.54 -21.01
CA ILE A 201 12.53 -7.95 -20.09
C ILE A 201 13.60 -6.86 -19.95
N GLU A 202 14.04 -6.28 -21.08
CA GLU A 202 14.97 -5.16 -21.09
C GLU A 202 14.37 -3.94 -20.41
N PHE A 203 13.10 -3.64 -20.70
CA PHE A 203 12.39 -2.55 -20.06
C PHE A 203 12.31 -2.74 -18.53
N ILE A 204 11.97 -3.94 -18.04
CA ILE A 204 11.92 -4.23 -16.60
C ILE A 204 13.28 -4.03 -15.95
N LYS A 205 14.38 -4.47 -16.59
CA LYS A 205 15.74 -4.25 -16.09
C LYS A 205 16.05 -2.76 -15.98
N PHE A 206 15.81 -2.01 -17.06
CA PHE A 206 16.00 -0.56 -17.08
C PHE A 206 15.15 0.14 -16.01
N LYS A 207 13.89 -0.28 -15.82
CA LYS A 207 13.01 0.30 -14.81
C LYS A 207 13.51 0.03 -13.39
N CYS A 208 13.98 -1.18 -13.09
CA CYS A 208 14.48 -1.55 -11.76
C CYS A 208 15.69 -0.73 -11.27
N GLU A 209 16.45 -0.13 -12.20
CA GLU A 209 17.55 0.78 -11.87
C GLU A 209 17.06 2.17 -11.42
N ASN A 210 15.80 2.52 -11.73
CA ASN A 210 15.22 3.80 -11.37
C ASN A 210 14.66 3.82 -9.94
N GLU A 211 14.67 5.01 -9.32
CA GLU A 211 14.21 5.21 -7.95
C GLU A 211 12.71 4.89 -7.78
N LEU A 212 11.89 5.17 -8.79
CA LEU A 212 10.44 5.00 -8.78
C LEU A 212 9.96 3.63 -9.30
N CYS A 213 10.78 2.58 -9.14
CA CYS A 213 10.38 1.22 -9.53
C CYS A 213 9.83 0.45 -8.33
N PRO A 214 8.68 -0.23 -8.45
CA PRO A 214 8.24 -1.17 -7.42
C PRO A 214 9.16 -2.40 -7.37
N VAL A 215 9.05 -3.19 -6.31
CA VAL A 215 9.76 -4.47 -6.24
C VAL A 215 9.05 -5.47 -7.15
N ILE A 216 9.74 -5.94 -8.20
CA ILE A 216 9.17 -6.83 -9.20
C ILE A 216 9.54 -8.29 -8.90
N PHE A 217 8.51 -9.11 -8.73
CA PHE A 217 8.57 -10.57 -8.65
C PHE A 217 8.06 -11.16 -9.97
N LEU A 218 8.75 -12.18 -10.46
CA LEU A 218 8.45 -12.88 -11.71
C LEU A 218 8.13 -14.33 -11.38
N GLU A 219 6.92 -14.78 -11.67
CA GLU A 219 6.51 -16.17 -11.48
C GLU A 219 6.84 -17.00 -12.73
N GLY A 220 7.67 -18.03 -12.55
CA GLY A 220 8.00 -19.00 -13.58
C GLY A 220 9.50 -19.18 -13.82
N GLU A 221 9.85 -20.14 -14.67
CA GLU A 221 11.24 -20.54 -14.96
C GLU A 221 11.93 -19.58 -15.93
N ASN A 222 11.97 -18.29 -15.60
CA ASN A 222 12.63 -17.32 -16.46
C ASN A 222 14.16 -17.33 -16.28
N LYS A 223 14.86 -17.24 -17.42
CA LYS A 223 16.33 -17.07 -17.51
C LYS A 223 16.79 -15.65 -17.11
N LEU A 224 15.94 -14.90 -16.41
CA LEU A 224 16.32 -13.59 -15.91
C LEU A 224 17.35 -13.77 -14.79
N THR A 225 18.43 -13.01 -14.88
CA THR A 225 19.49 -12.87 -13.86
C THR A 225 19.00 -12.12 -12.62
N GLY A 226 17.77 -12.43 -12.19
CA GLY A 226 17.24 -12.12 -10.88
C GLY A 226 17.64 -13.20 -9.88
N TYR A 227 17.50 -12.91 -8.59
CA TYR A 227 17.64 -13.92 -7.56
C TYR A 227 16.68 -15.08 -7.84
N LYS A 228 17.23 -16.23 -8.25
CA LYS A 228 16.44 -17.46 -8.35
C LYS A 228 16.18 -17.98 -6.95
N ILE A 229 14.94 -17.90 -6.49
CA ILE A 229 14.51 -18.61 -5.29
C ILE A 229 14.27 -20.06 -5.71
N ASN A 230 15.29 -20.92 -5.65
CA ASN A 230 15.08 -22.34 -5.91
C ASN A 230 14.32 -22.96 -4.72
N GLN A 231 13.14 -23.53 -4.99
CA GLN A 231 12.49 -24.46 -4.09
C GLN A 231 12.97 -25.88 -4.41
N SER A 232 14.07 -26.27 -3.78
CA SER A 232 14.48 -27.67 -3.61
C SER A 232 15.58 -27.63 -2.54
N GLU A 233 15.38 -28.16 -1.34
CA GLU A 233 15.43 -29.60 -1.08
C GLU A 233 14.43 -30.00 0.02
N GLU A 234 13.32 -30.63 -0.35
CA GLU A 234 12.53 -31.48 0.56
C GLU A 234 12.69 -32.98 0.19
N SER A 235 13.53 -33.29 -0.80
CA SER A 235 13.67 -34.64 -1.36
C SER A 235 15.06 -35.29 -1.19
N GLU A 236 16.11 -34.56 -0.77
CA GLU A 236 17.43 -35.19 -0.51
C GLU A 236 17.61 -35.68 0.93
N GLU A 237 16.88 -35.16 1.92
CA GLU A 237 16.92 -35.69 3.29
C GLU A 237 16.34 -37.11 3.42
N LYS A 238 15.51 -37.55 2.47
CA LYS A 238 14.96 -38.91 2.46
C LYS A 238 15.89 -39.95 1.83
N LYS A 239 16.86 -39.54 0.99
CA LYS A 239 17.88 -40.47 0.46
C LYS A 239 19.03 -40.70 1.44
N VAL A 240 19.46 -39.65 2.15
CA VAL A 240 20.55 -39.77 3.13
C VAL A 240 20.11 -40.51 4.42
N LYS A 241 18.82 -40.49 4.77
CA LYS A 241 18.30 -41.30 5.90
C LYS A 241 18.16 -42.79 5.56
N LYS A 242 17.82 -43.15 4.31
CA LYS A 242 17.73 -44.56 3.90
C LYS A 242 19.10 -45.27 3.82
N GLU A 243 20.15 -44.56 3.38
CA GLU A 243 21.51 -45.16 3.35
C GLU A 243 22.18 -45.24 4.73
N LYS A 244 21.68 -44.52 5.74
CA LYS A 244 22.17 -44.60 7.13
C LYS A 244 21.45 -45.66 7.97
N GLU A 245 20.21 -46.00 7.65
CA GLU A 245 19.48 -47.07 8.36
C GLU A 245 19.89 -48.47 7.89
N GLU A 246 20.39 -48.65 6.66
CA GLU A 246 20.91 -49.94 6.19
C GLU A 246 22.35 -50.25 6.64
N LYS A 247 23.05 -49.29 7.27
CA LYS A 247 24.42 -49.50 7.82
C LYS A 247 24.46 -49.74 9.33
N ILE A 248 23.30 -49.83 9.99
CA ILE A 248 23.18 -50.16 11.42
C ILE A 248 22.36 -51.45 11.58
N ILE A 249 22.59 -52.44 10.73
CA ILE A 249 22.21 -53.84 10.99
C ILE A 249 23.31 -54.72 10.40
N PHE A 250 24.45 -54.84 11.10
CA PHE A 250 25.34 -56.00 11.11
C PHE A 250 26.25 -55.90 12.34
#